data_AF-A0A0K0G7Z4-F1
#
_entry.id   AF-A0A0K0G7Z4-F1
#
_cell.length_a   1.000
_cell.length_b   1.000
_cell.length_c   1.000
_cell.angle_alpha   90.00
_cell.angle_beta   90.00
_cell.angle_gamma   90.00
#
_symmetry.space_group_name_H-M   'P 1'
#
loop_
_entity.id
_entity.type
_entity.pdbx_description
1 polymer ?
#
loop_
_entity_poly.entity_id
_entity_poly.type
_entity_poly.pdbx_seq_one_letter_code
_entity_poly.pdbx_strand_id
1 'polypeptide(L)' 'MFKKNIGIPIIAFLFLTVKQFIFNSDIHWVDNIIFSVLLFLIYPIGKWINKPYDWSKRKKER' A
#
# COMPACT_ATOMS: atom_id res chain seq x y z
N MET A 1 -10.77 -8.46 6.48
CA MET A 1 -10.03 -7.29 5.94
C MET A 1 -8.63 -7.63 5.42
N PHE A 2 -7.88 -8.56 6.02
CA PHE A 2 -6.52 -8.93 5.58
C PHE A 2 -6.43 -9.54 4.16
N LYS A 3 -7.31 -10.50 3.83
CA LYS A 3 -7.28 -11.21 2.52
C LYS A 3 -7.48 -10.30 1.29
N LYS A 4 -8.14 -9.15 1.42
CA LYS A 4 -8.41 -8.22 0.30
C LYS A 4 -7.38 -7.11 0.15
N ASN A 5 -6.51 -6.92 1.15
CA ASN A 5 -5.54 -5.83 1.20
C ASN A 5 -4.09 -6.27 0.95
N ILE A 6 -3.80 -7.58 0.96
CA ILE A 6 -2.46 -8.15 0.74
C ILE A 6 -1.98 -8.02 -0.72
N GLY A 7 -2.89 -7.92 -1.69
CA GLY A 7 -2.51 -7.79 -3.11
C GLY A 7 -1.72 -6.51 -3.41
N ILE A 8 -2.03 -5.41 -2.72
CA ILE A 8 -1.39 -4.10 -2.93
C ILE A 8 0.10 -4.11 -2.56
N PRO A 9 0.52 -4.53 -1.36
CA PRO A 9 1.95 -4.59 -1.02
C PRO A 9 2.71 -5.62 -1.86
N ILE A 10 2.07 -6.72 -2.29
CA ILE A 10 2.70 -7.72 -3.19
C ILE A 10 2.92 -7.12 -4.58
N ILE A 11 1.92 -6.46 -5.16
CA ILE A 11 2.06 -5.80 -6.47
C ILE A 11 3.10 -4.69 -6.40
N ALA A 12 3.10 -3.89 -5.32
CA ALA A 12 4.11 -2.85 -5.11
C ALA A 12 5.52 -3.44 -4.99
N PHE A 13 5.67 -4.56 -4.27
CA PHE A 13 6.95 -5.27 -4.14
C PHE A 13 7.47 -5.74 -5.51
N LEU A 14 6.62 -6.41 -6.28
CA LEU A 14 6.96 -6.91 -7.61
C LEU A 14 7.31 -5.75 -8.56
N PHE A 15 6.52 -4.68 -8.54
CA PHE A 15 6.76 -3.51 -9.40
C PHE A 15 8.10 -2.83 -9.08
N LEU A 16 8.42 -2.61 -7.80
CA LEU A 16 9.69 -2.01 -7.39
C LEU A 16 10.88 -2.91 -7.72
N THR A 17 10.73 -4.22 -7.53
CA THR A 17 11.78 -5.20 -7.84
C THR A 17 12.05 -5.25 -9.34
N VAL A 18 11.01 -5.31 -10.19
CA VAL A 18 11.14 -5.28 -11.65
C VAL A 18 11.72 -3.94 -12.12
N LYS A 19 11.29 -2.82 -11.53
CA LYS A 19 11.85 -1.49 -11.85
C LYS A 19 13.34 -1.44 -11.51
N GLN A 20 13.75 -1.86 -10.32
CA GLN A 20 15.17 -1.88 -9.96
C GLN A 20 15.97 -2.83 -10.85
N PHE A 21 15.41 -3.99 -11.23
CA PHE A 21 16.07 -4.92 -12.14
C PHE A 21 16.31 -4.34 -13.55
N ILE A 22 15.43 -3.45 -14.03
CA ILE A 22 15.55 -2.83 -15.36
C ILE A 22 16.46 -1.58 -15.32
N PHE A 23 16.38 -0.78 -14.26
CA PHE A 23 17.01 0.55 -14.21
C PHE A 23 18.29 0.62 -13.34
N ASN A 24 18.50 -0.33 -12.43
CA ASN A 24 19.67 -0.35 -11.55
C ASN A 24 20.50 -1.62 -11.78
N SER A 25 21.81 -1.53 -11.61
CA SER A 25 22.69 -2.71 -11.65
C SER A 25 22.50 -3.64 -10.46
N ASP A 26 22.00 -3.11 -9.33
CA ASP A 26 21.80 -3.87 -8.09
C ASP A 26 20.36 -3.76 -7.57
N ILE A 27 19.82 -4.89 -7.13
CA ILE A 27 18.52 -4.96 -6.46
C ILE A 27 18.74 -4.74 -4.95
N HIS A 28 18.16 -3.68 -4.42
CA HIS A 28 18.18 -3.38 -2.99
C HIS A 28 17.04 -4.13 -2.30
N TRP A 29 17.26 -5.42 -2.06
CA TRP A 29 16.26 -6.33 -1.51
C TRP A 29 15.69 -5.84 -0.16
N VAL A 30 16.55 -5.38 0.74
CA VAL A 30 16.14 -4.93 2.09
C VAL A 30 15.23 -3.70 2.01
N ASP A 31 15.58 -2.73 1.16
CA ASP A 31 14.79 -1.51 0.98
C ASP A 31 13.41 -1.83 0.41
N ASN A 32 13.33 -2.72 -0.59
CA ASN A 32 12.05 -3.14 -1.18
C ASN A 32 11.16 -3.88 -0.17
N ILE A 33 11.74 -4.78 0.65
CA ILE A 33 10.99 -5.51 1.68
C ILE A 33 10.44 -4.53 2.73
N ILE A 34 11.29 -3.62 3.23
CA ILE A 34 10.90 -2.61 4.22
C ILE A 34 9.79 -1.72 3.66
N PHE A 35 9.93 -1.25 2.42
CA PHE A 35 8.93 -0.41 1.76
C PHE A 35 7.59 -1.13 1.62
N SER A 36 7.58 -2.39 1.19
CA SER A 36 6.35 -3.19 1.07
C SER A 36 5.68 -3.45 2.41
N VAL A 37 6.44 -3.68 3.48
CA VAL A 37 5.92 -3.81 4.85
C VAL A 37 5.30 -2.49 5.34
N LEU A 38 5.97 -1.36 5.10
CA LEU A 38 5.46 -0.03 5.40
C LEU A 38 4.15 0.27 4.67
N LEU A 39 4.08 -0.04 3.37
CA LEU A 39 2.87 0.10 2.56
C LEU A 39 1.71 -0.73 3.12
N PHE A 40 1.98 -1.96 3.53
CA PHE A 40 0.99 -2.82 4.16
C PHE A 40 0.46 -2.27 5.50
N LEU A 41 1.31 -1.60 6.28
CA LEU A 41 0.93 -0.96 7.54
C LEU A 41 0.17 0.36 7.34
N ILE A 42 0.57 1.18 6.36
CA ILE A 42 -0.03 2.50 6.11
C ILE A 42 -1.37 2.39 5.38
N TYR A 43 -1.51 1.45 4.45
CA TYR A 43 -2.74 1.28 3.67
C TYR A 43 -4.04 1.10 4.51
N PRO A 44 -4.09 0.26 5.57
CA PRO A 44 -5.26 0.16 6.43
C PRO A 44 -5.52 1.45 7.22
N ILE A 45 -4.48 2.21 7.59
CA ILE A 45 -4.61 3.51 8.27
C ILE A 45 -5.32 4.51 7.34
N GLY A 46 -4.92 4.58 6.06
CA GLY A 46 -5.59 5.42 5.07
C GLY A 46 -7.07 5.05 4.87
N LYS A 47 -7.38 3.74 4.79
CA LYS A 47 -8.78 3.27 4.77
C LYS A 47 -9.54 3.64 6.04
N TRP A 48 -8.89 3.60 7.19
CA TRP A 48 -9.49 3.92 8.47
C TRP A 48 -9.82 5.42 8.59
N ILE A 49 -8.95 6.31 8.10
CA ILE A 49 -9.18 7.76 8.04
C ILE A 49 -10.29 8.13 7.06
N ASN A 50 -10.40 7.43 5.93
CA ASN A 50 -11.48 7.68 4.97
C ASN A 50 -12.86 7.23 5.49
N LYS A 51 -12.93 6.26 6.41
CA LYS A 51 -14.20 5.76 6.96
C LYS A 51 -15.05 6.82 7.70
N PRO A 52 -14.50 7.65 8.62
CA PRO A 52 -15.25 8.74 9.25
C PRO A 52 -15.56 9.89 8.28
N TYR A 53 -14.69 10.14 7.29
CA TYR A 53 -14.95 11.14 6.24
C TYR A 53 -16.18 10.77 5.40
N ASP A 54 -16.29 9.50 5.03
CA ASP A 54 -17.44 8.97 4.29
C ASP A 54 -18.73 8.97 5.13
N TRP A 55 -18.59 8.82 6.46
CA TRP A 55 -19.69 8.93 7.42
C TRP A 55 -20.22 10.37 7.55
N SER A 56 -19.35 11.37 7.55
CA SER A 56 -19.77 12.78 7.61
C SER A 56 -20.42 13.23 6.30
N LYS A 57 -19.93 12.72 5.16
CA LYS A 57 -20.49 13.03 3.84
C LYS A 57 -21.92 12.48 3.68
N ARG A 58 -22.16 11.21 4.05
CA ARG A 58 -23.51 10.62 4.04
C ARG A 58 -24.49 11.25 5.03
N LYS A 59 -24.00 11.87 6.12
CA LYS A 59 -24.85 12.59 7.08
C LYS A 59 -25.27 13.98 6.59
N LYS A 60 -24.57 14.55 5.61
CA LYS A 60 -24.86 15.88 5.03
C LYS A 60 -25.86 15.83 3.87
N GLU A 61 -26.06 14.65 3.28
CA GLU A 61 -26.98 14.40 2.15
C GLU A 61 -28.37 13.86 2.59
N ARG A 62 -28.60 13.68 3.90
CA ARG A 62 -29.90 13.30 4.49
C ARG A 62 -30.43 14.44 5.34
#